data_AF-A0A918TV34-F1
#
_entry.id   AF-A0A918TV34-F1
#
_cell.length_a   1.000
_cell.length_b   1.000
_cell.length_c   1.000
_cell.angle_alpha   90.00
_cell.angle_beta   90.00
_cell.angle_gamma   90.00
#
_symmetry.space_group_name_H-M   'P 1'
#
loop_
_entity.id
_entity.type
_entity.pdbx_description
1 polymer ?
#
loop_
_entity_poly.entity_id
_entity_poly.type
_entity_poly.pdbx_seq_one_letter_code
_entity_poly.pdbx_strand_id
1 'polypeptide(L)'
;MSPRRRHLAVFIAAAAVTAGAGLWAAATVGAIPHVLPVPEVTLSQASADLCLTDAAAKALKANGLSLTAEAPAGVIDKGGRECVHVPTKDGRLATDFSTGTVTFDGSFGFARPSTGKRVLLSDLTADLTSRNIAGTAAGFRSGFGSGSGFGFGSGSAGLAEPKELLSFTLDLTKTKIDLSHGTMTGTGTISLLGAAHSMVKDALGADPLPGPAPVFDATAGGSVADSVVDALLQSQPHHGHALPVRRR
;
A
#
# COMPACT_ATOMS: atom_id res chain seq x y z
N MET A 1 -36.78 17.52 13.76
CA MET A 1 -37.76 16.69 13.03
C MET A 1 -37.33 16.61 11.57
N SER A 2 -37.17 15.37 11.07
CA SER A 2 -36.99 14.84 9.69
C SER A 2 -37.05 15.80 8.48
N PRO A 3 -36.30 15.56 7.37
CA PRO A 3 -36.34 14.25 6.69
C PRO A 3 -35.02 13.67 6.15
N ARG A 4 -34.94 12.34 6.30
CA ARG A 4 -34.01 11.40 5.68
C ARG A 4 -34.26 11.33 4.16
N ARG A 5 -33.23 11.51 3.33
CA ARG A 5 -33.26 11.10 1.91
C ARG A 5 -32.61 9.72 1.76
N ARG A 6 -33.42 8.75 1.33
CA ARG A 6 -33.02 7.40 0.92
C ARG A 6 -32.71 7.45 -0.57
N HIS A 7 -31.51 7.09 -0.98
CA HIS A 7 -31.23 6.79 -2.39
C HIS A 7 -31.17 5.26 -2.54
N LEU A 8 -32.23 4.71 -3.13
CA LEU A 8 -32.24 3.41 -3.78
C LEU A 8 -31.27 3.46 -4.96
N ALA A 9 -30.27 2.57 -5.00
CA ALA A 9 -29.52 2.28 -6.21
C ALA A 9 -29.98 0.90 -6.73
N VAL A 10 -30.42 0.93 -7.98
CA VAL A 10 -31.07 -0.13 -8.74
C VAL A 10 -30.03 -1.16 -9.18
N PHE A 11 -30.29 -2.44 -8.92
CA PHE A 11 -29.59 -3.56 -9.54
C PHE A 11 -30.06 -3.70 -10.98
N ILE A 12 -29.19 -3.46 -11.95
CA ILE A 12 -29.43 -3.82 -13.36
C ILE A 12 -28.71 -5.14 -13.61
N ALA A 13 -29.51 -6.21 -13.67
CA ALA A 13 -29.13 -7.49 -14.24
C ALA A 13 -29.15 -7.36 -15.77
N ALA A 14 -28.04 -7.70 -16.43
CA ALA A 14 -28.00 -7.93 -17.86
C ALA A 14 -27.61 -9.39 -18.10
N ALA A 15 -28.63 -10.25 -18.18
CA ALA A 15 -28.52 -11.57 -18.78
C ALA A 15 -28.88 -11.42 -20.26
N ALA A 16 -27.93 -11.73 -21.14
CA ALA A 16 -28.19 -11.94 -22.56
C ALA A 16 -27.53 -13.26 -22.98
N VAL A 17 -28.41 -14.22 -23.23
CA VAL A 17 -28.16 -15.53 -23.81
C VAL A 17 -27.94 -15.35 -25.32
N THR A 18 -26.86 -15.90 -25.86
CA THR A 18 -26.83 -16.35 -27.27
C THR A 18 -26.11 -17.67 -27.37
N ALA A 19 -26.90 -18.70 -27.67
CA ALA A 19 -26.45 -20.00 -28.12
C ALA A 19 -25.82 -19.89 -29.51
N GLY A 20 -24.70 -20.56 -29.71
CA GLY A 20 -24.04 -20.73 -31.00
C GLY A 20 -23.23 -22.03 -30.98
N ALA A 21 -23.89 -23.14 -31.30
CA ALA A 21 -23.22 -24.40 -31.61
C ALA A 21 -22.68 -24.30 -33.04
N GLY A 22 -21.35 -24.34 -33.19
CA GLY A 22 -20.65 -24.39 -34.47
C GLY A 22 -19.37 -25.20 -34.31
N LEU A 23 -19.43 -26.46 -34.73
CA LEU A 23 -18.31 -27.40 -34.82
C LEU A 23 -17.19 -26.87 -35.72
N TRP A 24 -15.99 -26.70 -35.16
CA TRP A 24 -14.74 -26.81 -35.89
C TRP A 24 -13.75 -27.60 -35.04
N ALA A 25 -13.60 -28.89 -35.37
CA ALA A 25 -12.44 -29.67 -35.00
C ALA A 25 -11.34 -29.35 -36.02
N ALA A 26 -10.26 -28.72 -35.58
CA ALA A 26 -9.01 -28.67 -36.33
C ALA A 26 -7.81 -28.44 -35.39
N ALA A 27 -6.89 -29.41 -35.43
CA ALA A 27 -5.48 -29.34 -35.05
C ALA A 27 -5.14 -28.93 -33.60
N THR A 28 -5.05 -29.93 -32.72
CA THR A 28 -4.17 -29.91 -31.56
C THR A 28 -2.70 -29.94 -32.01
N VAL A 29 -2.19 -28.79 -32.47
CA VAL A 29 -0.75 -28.51 -32.31
C VAL A 29 -0.61 -28.12 -30.84
N GLY A 30 0.29 -28.78 -30.11
CA GLY A 30 0.56 -28.50 -28.70
C GLY A 30 0.98 -27.05 -28.51
N ALA A 31 -0.01 -26.16 -28.36
CA ALA A 31 0.18 -24.83 -27.86
C ALA A 31 0.47 -25.00 -26.37
N ILE A 32 1.76 -24.97 -26.03
CA ILE A 32 2.20 -24.62 -24.68
C ILE A 32 1.35 -23.40 -24.31
N PRO A 33 0.54 -23.42 -23.24
CA PRO A 33 -0.19 -22.24 -22.83
C PRO A 33 0.86 -21.17 -22.55
N HIS A 34 1.03 -20.25 -23.51
CA HIS A 34 1.78 -19.03 -23.29
C HIS A 34 0.91 -18.23 -22.33
N VAL A 35 1.10 -18.47 -21.03
CA VAL A 35 0.66 -17.56 -19.98
C VAL A 35 1.39 -16.26 -20.29
N LEU A 36 0.70 -15.33 -20.92
CA LEU A 36 1.24 -14.01 -21.18
C LEU A 36 1.61 -13.43 -19.80
N PRO A 37 2.83 -12.88 -19.65
CA PRO A 37 3.22 -12.25 -18.39
C PRO A 37 2.22 -11.15 -18.05
N VAL A 38 1.76 -11.14 -16.80
CA VAL A 38 0.86 -10.09 -16.31
C VAL A 38 1.60 -8.75 -16.46
N PRO A 39 0.98 -7.72 -17.06
CA PRO A 39 1.63 -6.43 -17.21
C PRO A 39 2.03 -5.86 -15.85
N GLU A 40 3.26 -5.34 -15.77
CA GLU A 40 3.75 -4.63 -14.60
C GLU A 40 3.71 -3.13 -14.84
N VAL A 41 3.41 -2.39 -13.77
CA VAL A 41 3.34 -0.93 -13.79
C VAL A 41 4.34 -0.36 -12.80
N THR A 42 5.04 0.70 -13.20
CA THR A 42 5.97 1.41 -12.32
C THR A 42 5.29 2.64 -11.73
N LEU A 43 5.43 2.83 -10.43
CA LEU A 43 4.93 4.00 -9.70
C LEU A 43 6.01 5.08 -9.72
N SER A 44 5.71 6.25 -10.28
CA SER A 44 6.71 7.33 -10.41
C SER A 44 6.46 8.54 -9.50
N GLN A 45 5.23 8.73 -9.01
CA GLN A 45 4.89 9.75 -7.99
C GLN A 45 3.69 9.26 -7.19
N ALA A 46 3.91 8.28 -6.32
CA ALA A 46 2.88 7.75 -5.44
C ALA A 46 3.08 8.22 -4.00
N SER A 47 2.01 8.20 -3.24
CA SER A 47 2.03 8.46 -1.80
C SER A 47 0.92 7.66 -1.12
N ALA A 48 1.08 7.44 0.18
CA ALA A 48 0.09 6.82 1.01
C ALA A 48 -0.21 7.71 2.22
N ASP A 49 -1.48 7.88 2.51
CA ASP A 49 -1.95 8.46 3.77
C ASP A 49 -2.37 7.32 4.70
N LEU A 50 -1.76 7.27 5.88
CA LEU A 50 -2.01 6.29 6.92
C LEU A 50 -2.75 6.97 8.08
N CYS A 51 -4.06 6.92 8.07
CA CYS A 51 -4.90 7.59 9.06
C CYS A 51 -5.17 6.69 10.26
N LEU A 52 -4.91 7.16 11.47
CA LEU A 52 -5.20 6.40 12.68
C LEU A 52 -6.70 6.07 12.77
N THR A 53 -7.04 4.81 13.04
CA THR A 53 -8.43 4.43 13.34
C THR A 53 -8.90 5.10 14.63
N ASP A 54 -10.20 5.31 14.80
CA ASP A 54 -10.74 5.95 16.01
C ASP A 54 -10.34 5.19 17.29
N ALA A 55 -10.31 3.85 17.20
CA ALA A 55 -9.87 2.99 18.29
C ALA A 55 -8.38 3.19 18.62
N ALA A 56 -7.52 3.23 17.60
CA ALA A 56 -6.09 3.47 17.78
C ALA A 56 -5.82 4.89 18.31
N ALA A 57 -6.44 5.92 17.73
CA ALA A 57 -6.29 7.30 18.19
C ALA A 57 -6.73 7.48 19.65
N LYS A 58 -7.83 6.85 20.06
CA LYS A 58 -8.28 6.85 21.46
C LYS A 58 -7.30 6.13 22.38
N ALA A 59 -6.76 4.97 21.96
CA ALA A 59 -5.77 4.22 22.73
C ALA A 59 -4.45 5.00 22.89
N LEU A 60 -3.95 5.63 21.82
CA LEU A 60 -2.74 6.46 21.88
C LEU A 60 -2.92 7.63 22.84
N LYS A 61 -4.03 8.37 22.73
CA LYS A 61 -4.36 9.48 23.64
C LYS A 61 -4.47 9.02 25.09
N ALA A 62 -5.15 7.90 25.35
CA ALA A 62 -5.26 7.35 26.70
C ALA A 62 -3.91 6.97 27.32
N ASN A 63 -2.93 6.60 26.48
CA ASN A 63 -1.57 6.26 26.88
C ASN A 63 -0.59 7.45 26.85
N GLY A 64 -1.06 8.67 26.55
CA GLY A 64 -0.21 9.85 26.41
C GLY A 64 0.81 9.74 25.28
N LEU A 65 0.44 9.03 24.22
CA LEU A 65 1.24 8.85 23.01
C LEU A 65 0.69 9.72 21.88
N SER A 66 1.58 10.15 20.99
CA SER A 66 1.24 10.88 19.77
C SER A 66 1.87 10.22 18.54
N LEU A 67 1.24 10.40 17.39
CA LEU A 67 1.85 10.04 16.11
C LEU A 67 3.00 11.03 15.82
N THR A 68 4.03 10.56 15.14
CA THR A 68 5.16 11.39 14.71
C THR A 68 5.66 10.90 13.37
N ALA A 69 6.25 11.80 12.59
CA ALA A 69 6.85 11.49 11.30
C ALA A 69 8.10 12.34 11.09
N GLU A 70 9.08 11.80 10.38
CA GLU A 70 10.26 12.53 9.93
C GLU A 70 10.33 12.54 8.40
N ALA A 71 10.84 13.67 7.89
CA ALA A 71 10.89 13.95 6.47
C ALA A 71 11.58 12.83 5.67
N PRO A 72 11.11 12.57 4.43
CA PRO A 72 10.04 13.28 3.73
C PRO A 72 8.60 12.88 4.13
N ALA A 73 8.42 11.97 5.09
CA ALA A 73 7.10 11.71 5.66
C ALA A 73 6.66 12.86 6.58
N GLY A 74 5.35 13.03 6.75
CA GLY A 74 4.78 14.10 7.56
C GLY A 74 3.47 13.69 8.23
N VAL A 75 3.17 14.31 9.37
CA VAL A 75 1.84 14.17 10.00
C VAL A 75 0.92 15.24 9.42
N ILE A 76 -0.24 14.83 8.93
CA ILE A 76 -1.29 15.68 8.37
C ILE A 76 -2.62 15.41 9.06
N ASP A 77 -3.55 16.36 9.01
CA ASP A 77 -4.95 16.13 9.39
C ASP A 77 -5.79 15.91 8.14
N LYS A 78 -6.57 14.82 8.11
CA LYS A 78 -7.48 14.51 7.02
C LYS A 78 -8.86 14.19 7.57
N GLY A 79 -9.76 15.17 7.49
CA GLY A 79 -11.13 15.02 7.99
C GLY A 79 -11.21 14.87 9.51
N GLY A 80 -10.33 15.56 10.26
CA GLY A 80 -10.28 15.50 11.72
C GLY A 80 -9.58 14.25 12.28
N ARG A 81 -8.92 13.47 11.41
CA ARG A 81 -8.10 12.31 11.76
C ARG A 81 -6.64 12.63 11.51
N GLU A 82 -5.80 12.28 12.48
CA GLU A 82 -4.35 12.37 12.37
C GLU A 82 -3.86 11.24 11.46
N CYS A 83 -3.17 11.61 10.38
CA CYS A 83 -2.65 10.68 9.38
C CYS A 83 -1.16 10.93 9.16
N VAL A 84 -0.42 9.87 8.82
CA VAL A 84 0.93 10.01 8.25
C VAL A 84 0.81 10.05 6.74
N HIS A 85 1.29 11.12 6.12
CA HIS A 85 1.57 11.14 4.70
C HIS A 85 2.97 10.58 4.45
N VAL A 86 3.06 9.53 3.65
CA VAL A 86 4.32 8.86 3.32
C VAL A 86 4.48 8.84 1.80
N PRO A 87 5.47 9.55 1.24
CA PRO A 87 5.75 9.47 -0.18
C PRO A 87 6.37 8.11 -0.54
N THR A 88 6.05 7.63 -1.74
CA THR A 88 6.68 6.45 -2.32
C THR A 88 7.99 6.86 -2.98
N LYS A 89 9.05 6.13 -2.69
CA LYS A 89 10.37 6.27 -3.33
C LYS A 89 10.38 5.65 -4.72
N ASP A 90 9.91 4.41 -4.78
CA ASP A 90 9.84 3.58 -5.97
C ASP A 90 8.81 2.48 -5.77
N GLY A 91 8.26 1.95 -6.87
CA GLY A 91 7.39 0.80 -6.77
C GLY A 91 7.10 0.16 -8.12
N ARG A 92 6.87 -1.15 -8.08
CA ARG A 92 6.43 -1.96 -9.22
C ARG A 92 5.30 -2.85 -8.79
N LEU A 93 4.22 -2.86 -9.56
CA LEU A 93 3.00 -3.62 -9.24
C LEU A 93 2.53 -4.37 -10.49
N ALA A 94 2.12 -5.62 -10.36
CA ALA A 94 1.33 -6.27 -11.39
C ALA A 94 -0.05 -5.58 -11.49
N THR A 95 -0.60 -5.44 -12.70
CA THR A 95 -1.91 -4.77 -12.90
C THR A 95 -3.08 -5.45 -12.19
N ASP A 96 -2.94 -6.74 -11.87
CA ASP A 96 -3.92 -7.51 -11.12
C ASP A 96 -3.66 -7.51 -9.60
N PHE A 97 -2.62 -6.78 -9.15
CA PHE A 97 -2.16 -6.70 -7.76
C PHE A 97 -1.74 -8.05 -7.14
N SER A 98 -1.48 -9.07 -7.95
CA SER A 98 -1.03 -10.39 -7.48
C SER A 98 0.38 -10.35 -6.89
N THR A 99 1.24 -9.51 -7.46
CA THR A 99 2.62 -9.27 -7.02
C THR A 99 2.93 -7.78 -7.07
N GLY A 100 3.98 -7.40 -6.34
CA GLY A 100 4.51 -6.05 -6.41
C GLY A 100 5.24 -5.65 -5.14
N THR A 101 6.14 -4.69 -5.29
CA THR A 101 6.91 -4.11 -4.21
C THR A 101 6.81 -2.60 -4.27
N VAL A 102 6.59 -1.96 -3.12
CA VAL A 102 6.53 -0.51 -2.98
C VAL A 102 7.43 -0.07 -1.84
N THR A 103 8.41 0.76 -2.14
CA THR A 103 9.34 1.32 -1.16
C THR A 103 8.90 2.73 -0.80
N PHE A 104 8.88 3.05 0.49
CA PHE A 104 8.47 4.35 1.00
C PHE A 104 9.67 5.16 1.48
N ASP A 105 9.59 6.49 1.31
CA ASP A 105 10.58 7.41 1.87
C ASP A 105 10.09 8.04 3.17
N GLY A 106 11.05 8.31 4.06
CA GLY A 106 10.80 8.92 5.36
C GLY A 106 10.58 7.89 6.47
N SER A 107 10.20 8.40 7.64
CA SER A 107 9.91 7.55 8.78
C SER A 107 8.69 8.04 9.53
N PHE A 108 8.02 7.14 10.23
CA PHE A 108 6.94 7.51 11.13
C PHE A 108 6.89 6.59 12.34
N GLY A 109 6.21 7.01 13.38
CA GLY A 109 5.98 6.15 14.53
C GLY A 109 5.30 6.88 15.65
N PHE A 110 5.72 6.58 16.87
CA PHE A 110 5.00 6.99 18.07
C PHE A 110 5.96 7.67 19.05
N ALA A 111 5.52 8.78 19.63
CA ALA A 111 6.25 9.49 20.67
C ALA A 111 5.43 9.52 21.95
N ARG A 112 6.12 9.55 23.09
CA ARG A 112 5.59 9.89 24.40
C ARG A 112 6.13 11.26 24.80
N PRO A 113 5.40 12.36 24.55
CA PRO A 113 5.90 13.71 24.81
C PRO A 113 6.35 13.93 26.25
N SER A 114 5.66 13.32 27.23
CA SER A 114 5.96 13.48 28.66
C SER A 114 7.32 12.92 29.08
N THR A 115 7.88 11.96 28.34
CA THR A 115 9.17 11.34 28.66
C THR A 115 10.22 11.53 27.57
N GLY A 116 9.84 12.16 26.46
CA GLY A 116 10.73 12.34 25.31
C GLY A 116 11.09 11.03 24.58
N LYS A 117 10.45 9.92 24.91
CA LYS A 117 10.70 8.63 24.26
C LYS A 117 9.96 8.58 22.94
N ARG A 118 10.59 8.06 21.88
CA ARG A 118 9.94 7.85 20.58
C ARG A 118 10.43 6.57 19.92
N VAL A 119 9.60 5.99 19.07
CA VAL A 119 9.94 4.89 18.16
C VAL A 119 9.63 5.35 16.76
N LEU A 120 10.56 5.13 15.83
CA LEU A 120 10.37 5.40 14.41
C LEU A 120 10.52 4.11 13.63
N LEU A 121 9.63 3.93 12.67
CA LEU A 121 9.68 2.92 11.63
C LEU A 121 10.19 3.58 10.35
N SER A 122 11.25 3.04 9.76
CA SER A 122 11.92 3.55 8.56
C SER A 122 12.15 2.43 7.53
N ASP A 123 12.61 2.83 6.34
CA ASP A 123 13.02 1.91 5.27
C ASP A 123 11.92 0.92 4.90
N LEU A 124 10.69 1.44 4.85
CA LEU A 124 9.49 0.62 4.71
C LEU A 124 9.34 0.14 3.29
N THR A 125 9.20 -1.17 3.12
CA THR A 125 8.93 -1.84 1.85
C THR A 125 7.71 -2.72 2.00
N ALA A 126 6.63 -2.39 1.28
CA ALA A 126 5.45 -3.22 1.18
C ALA A 126 5.62 -4.25 0.06
N ASP A 127 5.33 -5.51 0.35
CA ASP A 127 5.24 -6.59 -0.62
C ASP A 127 3.79 -7.08 -0.71
N LEU A 128 3.21 -6.96 -1.91
CA LEU A 128 1.82 -7.35 -2.17
C LEU A 128 1.61 -8.86 -2.13
N THR A 129 2.66 -9.63 -2.42
CA THR A 129 2.60 -11.09 -2.44
C THR A 129 2.40 -11.64 -1.04
N SER A 130 3.24 -11.18 -0.10
CA SER A 130 3.16 -11.55 1.32
C SER A 130 2.14 -10.74 2.11
N ARG A 131 1.70 -9.59 1.57
CA ARG A 131 0.83 -8.60 2.25
C ARG A 131 1.44 -8.02 3.52
N ASN A 132 2.76 -7.97 3.55
CA ASN A 132 3.54 -7.49 4.68
C ASN A 132 4.33 -6.23 4.30
N ILE A 133 4.62 -5.42 5.32
CA ILE A 133 5.54 -4.28 5.22
C ILE A 133 6.73 -4.60 6.10
N ALA A 134 7.87 -4.77 5.44
CA ALA A 134 9.15 -4.91 6.10
C ALA A 134 9.79 -3.54 6.31
N GLY A 135 10.62 -3.41 7.34
CA GLY A 135 11.42 -2.21 7.56
C GLY A 135 12.25 -2.30 8.82
N THR A 136 12.77 -1.16 9.23
CA THR A 136 13.59 -1.02 10.43
C THR A 136 12.83 -0.23 11.48
N ALA A 137 13.02 -0.57 12.76
CA ALA A 137 12.44 0.16 13.87
C ALA A 137 13.54 0.60 14.85
N ALA A 138 13.53 1.88 15.21
CA ALA A 138 14.52 2.47 16.11
C ALA A 138 13.84 3.24 17.25
N GLY A 139 14.26 2.98 18.49
CA GLY A 139 13.81 3.69 19.68
C GLY A 139 14.80 4.79 20.09
N PHE A 140 14.29 5.97 20.44
CA PHE A 140 15.07 7.11 20.91
C PHE A 140 14.53 7.63 22.24
N ARG A 141 15.40 8.17 23.08
CA ARG A 141 15.03 8.87 24.32
C ARG A 141 15.63 10.27 24.28
N SER A 142 14.82 11.32 24.30
CA SER A 142 15.33 12.68 24.45
C SER A 142 15.59 12.97 25.93
N GLY A 143 16.83 12.75 26.37
CA GLY A 143 17.34 13.16 27.68
C GLY A 143 18.79 13.60 27.56
N PHE A 144 19.00 14.91 27.58
CA PHE A 144 20.24 15.67 27.82
C PHE A 144 21.59 14.93 27.59
N GLY A 145 22.25 15.24 26.48
CA GLY A 145 23.64 14.84 26.26
C GLY A 145 23.97 14.68 24.78
N SER A 146 24.51 15.72 24.18
CA SER A 146 25.29 15.61 22.95
C SER A 146 26.51 14.75 23.26
N GLY A 147 26.38 13.43 23.09
CA GLY A 147 27.46 12.45 23.32
C GLY A 147 26.98 11.19 24.03
N SER A 148 26.86 10.09 23.28
CA SER A 148 26.90 8.68 23.74
C SER A 148 26.01 8.25 24.92
N GLY A 149 24.94 7.46 24.67
CA GLY A 149 24.20 6.86 25.80
C GLY A 149 22.94 6.01 25.53
N PHE A 150 23.10 4.86 24.87
CA PHE A 150 22.38 3.57 25.00
C PHE A 150 20.85 3.44 25.31
N GLY A 151 20.18 2.63 24.46
CA GLY A 151 19.12 1.68 24.84
C GLY A 151 17.93 1.66 23.86
N PHE A 152 17.83 0.74 22.89
CA PHE A 152 17.99 -0.71 22.96
C PHE A 152 19.00 -1.27 21.93
N GLY A 153 19.85 -2.20 22.34
CA GLY A 153 20.62 -3.05 21.43
C GLY A 153 21.84 -2.39 20.80
N SER A 154 22.95 -2.38 21.55
CA SER A 154 24.29 -2.45 20.93
C SER A 154 24.50 -3.86 20.37
N GLY A 155 23.75 -4.16 19.31
CA GLY A 155 23.97 -5.24 18.37
C GLY A 155 23.92 -4.59 17.00
N SER A 156 25.06 -4.06 16.58
CA SER A 156 25.34 -3.63 15.20
C SER A 156 24.66 -2.32 14.75
N ALA A 157 25.47 -1.27 14.62
CA ALA A 157 25.41 -0.37 13.45
C ALA A 157 25.83 -1.12 12.17
N GLY A 158 25.29 -2.33 12.01
CA GLY A 158 25.32 -3.14 10.80
C GLY A 158 23.85 -3.33 10.50
N LEU A 159 23.40 -2.72 9.41
CA LEU A 159 22.10 -2.91 8.74
C LEU A 159 21.15 -3.78 9.57
N ALA A 160 20.39 -3.15 10.48
CA ALA A 160 19.37 -3.88 11.22
C ALA A 160 18.49 -4.59 10.18
N GLU A 161 18.53 -5.93 10.18
CA GLU A 161 17.86 -6.70 9.13
C GLU A 161 16.39 -6.26 9.04
N PRO A 162 15.88 -6.01 7.83
CA PRO A 162 14.49 -5.63 7.66
C PRO A 162 13.61 -6.72 8.25
N LYS A 163 12.77 -6.34 9.21
CA LYS A 163 11.80 -7.24 9.85
C LYS A 163 10.42 -6.91 9.33
N GLU A 164 9.55 -7.91 9.29
CA GLU A 164 8.12 -7.67 9.08
C GLU A 164 7.56 -6.91 10.29
N LEU A 165 7.20 -5.64 10.08
CA LEU A 165 6.72 -4.75 11.14
C LEU A 165 5.22 -4.58 11.07
N LEU A 166 4.66 -4.59 9.87
CA LEU A 166 3.25 -4.33 9.62
C LEU A 166 2.70 -5.39 8.66
N SER A 167 1.42 -5.69 8.79
CA SER A 167 0.65 -6.39 7.76
C SER A 167 -0.43 -5.47 7.24
N PHE A 168 -0.83 -5.66 5.99
CA PHE A 168 -1.89 -4.87 5.39
C PHE A 168 -2.92 -5.74 4.70
N THR A 169 -4.13 -5.21 4.59
CA THR A 169 -5.21 -5.79 3.80
C THR A 169 -5.69 -4.76 2.81
N LEU A 170 -5.54 -5.06 1.51
CA LEU A 170 -6.05 -4.23 0.43
C LEU A 170 -7.55 -4.52 0.23
N ASP A 171 -8.35 -3.46 0.15
CA ASP A 171 -9.73 -3.54 -0.30
C ASP A 171 -9.76 -3.46 -1.83
N LEU A 172 -9.65 -4.62 -2.48
CA LEU A 172 -9.66 -4.72 -3.94
C LEU A 172 -10.94 -4.14 -4.59
N THR A 173 -12.04 -4.00 -3.83
CA THR A 173 -13.28 -3.40 -4.36
C THR A 173 -13.18 -1.88 -4.50
N LYS A 174 -12.26 -1.26 -3.76
CA LYS A 174 -11.99 0.18 -3.77
C LYS A 174 -10.65 0.53 -4.44
N THR A 175 -9.86 -0.47 -4.80
CA THR A 175 -8.63 -0.27 -5.55
C THR A 175 -8.92 -0.21 -7.04
N LYS A 176 -8.42 0.83 -7.70
CA LYS A 176 -8.62 1.08 -9.13
C LYS A 176 -7.32 1.56 -9.75
N ILE A 177 -7.01 1.02 -10.93
CA ILE A 177 -6.00 1.56 -11.84
C ILE A 177 -6.77 2.16 -13.02
N ASP A 178 -6.61 3.46 -13.21
CA ASP A 178 -7.09 4.15 -14.40
C ASP A 178 -5.90 4.33 -15.35
N LEU A 179 -5.76 3.37 -16.27
CA LEU A 179 -4.72 3.40 -17.29
C LEU A 179 -4.88 4.56 -18.27
N SER A 180 -6.09 5.07 -18.46
CA SER A 180 -6.35 6.18 -19.39
C SER A 180 -5.87 7.52 -18.85
N HIS A 181 -5.89 7.68 -17.53
CA HIS A 181 -5.37 8.86 -16.85
C HIS A 181 -3.98 8.63 -16.24
N GLY A 182 -3.42 7.43 -16.36
CA GLY A 182 -2.17 7.05 -15.73
C GLY A 182 -2.22 7.22 -14.21
N THR A 183 -3.34 6.90 -13.56
CA THR A 183 -3.50 7.04 -12.11
C THR A 183 -3.88 5.74 -11.43
N MET A 184 -3.46 5.59 -10.18
CA MET A 184 -3.87 4.49 -9.32
C MET A 184 -4.39 5.05 -8.01
N THR A 185 -5.46 4.45 -7.49
CA THR A 185 -5.96 4.70 -6.13
C THR A 185 -6.26 3.37 -5.45
N GLY A 186 -5.89 3.24 -4.18
CA GLY A 186 -6.13 2.04 -3.39
C GLY A 186 -6.50 2.39 -1.96
N THR A 187 -7.27 1.52 -1.32
CA THR A 187 -7.55 1.64 0.11
C THR A 187 -7.31 0.32 0.81
N GLY A 188 -6.91 0.38 2.07
CA GLY A 188 -6.69 -0.81 2.87
C GLY A 188 -6.62 -0.49 4.35
N THR A 189 -6.30 -1.49 5.14
CA THR A 189 -6.05 -1.35 6.58
C THR A 189 -4.68 -1.91 6.91
N ILE A 190 -3.99 -1.30 7.87
CA ILE A 190 -2.66 -1.73 8.34
C ILE A 190 -2.73 -2.09 9.81
N SER A 191 -2.17 -3.24 10.15
CA SER A 191 -2.01 -3.73 11.52
C SER A 191 -0.54 -3.84 11.87
N LEU A 192 -0.18 -3.65 13.15
CA LEU A 192 1.16 -3.95 13.63
C LEU A 192 1.30 -5.44 13.89
N LEU A 193 2.42 -5.99 13.45
CA LEU A 193 2.81 -7.37 13.77
C LEU A 193 3.40 -7.44 15.19
N GLY A 194 3.47 -8.66 15.74
CA GLY A 194 3.90 -8.89 17.12
C GLY A 194 5.29 -8.32 17.45
N ALA A 195 6.21 -8.31 16.48
CA ALA A 195 7.53 -7.72 16.65
C ALA A 195 7.47 -6.20 16.85
N ALA A 196 6.75 -5.49 15.97
CA ALA A 196 6.59 -4.04 16.09
C ALA A 196 5.81 -3.66 17.35
N HIS A 197 4.77 -4.44 17.68
CA HIS A 197 3.99 -4.23 18.90
C HIS A 197 4.87 -4.34 20.17
N SER A 198 5.71 -5.37 20.24
CA SER A 198 6.66 -5.56 21.35
C SER A 198 7.67 -4.41 21.43
N MET A 199 8.22 -3.97 20.29
CA MET A 199 9.17 -2.85 20.26
C MET A 199 8.55 -1.53 20.75
N VAL A 200 7.32 -1.22 20.32
CA VAL A 200 6.64 0.00 20.77
C VAL A 200 6.33 -0.10 22.27
N LYS A 201 5.92 -1.27 22.75
CA LYS A 201 5.69 -1.52 24.17
C LYS A 201 6.97 -1.37 25.00
N ASP A 202 8.09 -1.93 24.55
CA ASP A 202 9.37 -1.87 25.24
C ASP A 202 9.92 -0.44 25.28
N ALA A 203 9.83 0.27 24.16
CA ALA A 203 10.34 1.62 24.06
C ALA A 203 9.50 2.65 24.83
N LEU A 204 8.17 2.54 24.78
CA LEU A 204 7.26 3.52 25.37
C LEU A 204 6.78 3.13 26.77
N GLY A 205 6.95 1.87 27.17
CA GLY A 205 6.60 1.34 28.49
C GLY A 205 5.09 1.20 28.73
N ALA A 206 4.28 1.16 27.67
CA ALA A 206 2.84 0.93 27.76
C ALA A 206 2.37 0.15 26.54
N ASP A 207 1.25 -0.55 26.69
CA ASP A 207 0.59 -1.23 25.59
C ASP A 207 -0.15 -0.17 24.74
N PRO A 208 0.41 0.23 23.60
CA PRO A 208 0.04 1.48 22.97
C PRO A 208 -1.29 1.37 22.21
N LEU A 209 -1.69 0.15 21.84
CA LEU A 209 -2.66 -0.10 20.77
C LEU A 209 -3.63 -1.23 21.10
N PRO A 210 -4.85 -1.19 20.54
CA PRO A 210 -5.91 -2.13 20.85
C PRO A 210 -5.68 -3.49 20.15
N GLY A 211 -4.85 -4.36 20.74
CA GLY A 211 -4.72 -5.76 20.32
C GLY A 211 -4.47 -5.95 18.81
N PRO A 212 -4.95 -7.05 18.19
CA PRO A 212 -4.71 -7.35 16.77
C PRO A 212 -5.57 -6.52 15.79
N ALA A 213 -6.21 -5.45 16.26
CA ALA A 213 -7.06 -4.61 15.43
C ALA A 213 -6.24 -3.75 14.45
N PRO A 214 -6.82 -3.36 13.30
CA PRO A 214 -6.17 -2.42 12.40
C PRO A 214 -5.93 -1.07 13.09
N VAL A 215 -4.71 -0.58 12.92
CA VAL A 215 -4.21 0.65 13.55
C VAL A 215 -4.41 1.82 12.61
N PHE A 216 -4.22 1.60 11.32
CA PHE A 216 -4.37 2.61 10.29
C PHE A 216 -5.37 2.17 9.23
N ASP A 217 -6.19 3.11 8.78
CA ASP A 217 -6.79 3.06 7.45
C ASP A 217 -5.80 3.69 6.48
N ALA A 218 -5.42 2.94 5.45
CA ALA A 218 -4.50 3.39 4.42
C ALA A 218 -5.27 3.81 3.17
N THR A 219 -4.93 4.96 2.62
CA THR A 219 -5.33 5.35 1.27
C THR A 219 -4.07 5.67 0.47
N ALA A 220 -3.85 4.96 -0.62
CA ALA A 220 -2.72 5.18 -1.51
C ALA A 220 -3.21 5.76 -2.83
N GLY A 221 -2.41 6.65 -3.42
CA GLY A 221 -2.68 7.21 -4.73
C GLY A 221 -1.41 7.69 -5.41
N GLY A 222 -1.39 7.64 -6.73
CA GLY A 222 -0.23 8.12 -7.49
C GLY A 222 -0.40 8.05 -8.98
N SER A 223 0.56 8.66 -9.68
CA SER A 223 0.72 8.48 -11.12
C SER A 223 1.47 7.19 -11.44
N VAL A 224 0.97 6.50 -12.45
CA VAL A 224 1.56 5.31 -13.06
C VAL A 224 2.30 5.77 -14.30
N ALA A 225 3.55 5.36 -14.47
CA ALA A 225 4.34 5.78 -15.63
C ALA A 225 3.74 5.26 -16.96
N ASP A 226 3.85 6.08 -18.02
CA ASP A 226 3.29 5.87 -19.36
C ASP A 226 3.77 4.59 -20.08
N SER A 227 4.78 3.88 -19.55
CA SER A 227 5.35 2.68 -20.19
C SER A 227 4.34 1.54 -20.39
N VAL A 228 3.23 1.55 -19.64
CA VAL A 228 2.13 0.58 -19.79
C VAL A 228 1.29 0.89 -21.03
N VAL A 229 1.10 2.17 -21.36
CA VAL A 229 0.36 2.59 -22.56
C VAL A 229 1.14 2.18 -23.82
N ASP A 230 2.45 2.38 -23.83
CA ASP A 230 3.31 1.94 -24.95
C ASP A 230 3.33 0.42 -25.10
N ALA A 231 3.38 -0.35 -24.01
CA ALA A 231 3.33 -1.81 -24.05
C ALA A 231 1.96 -2.35 -24.51
N LEU A 232 0.86 -1.70 -24.09
CA LEU A 232 -0.50 -2.04 -24.55
C LEU A 232 -0.71 -1.67 -26.01
N LEU A 233 -0.14 -0.55 -26.48
CA LEU A 233 -0.20 -0.15 -27.89
C LEU A 233 0.66 -1.07 -28.76
N GLN A 234 1.82 -1.53 -28.28
CA GLN A 234 2.68 -2.48 -29.01
C GLN A 234 2.15 -3.92 -29.04
N SER A 235 1.31 -4.30 -28.07
CA SER A 235 0.68 -5.63 -28.02
C SER A 235 -0.63 -5.73 -28.80
N GLN A 236 -1.14 -4.62 -29.35
CA GLN A 236 -2.26 -4.68 -30.28
C GLN A 236 -1.77 -5.38 -31.57
N PRO A 237 -2.35 -6.54 -31.95
CA PRO A 237 -1.95 -7.21 -33.16
C PRO A 237 -2.20 -6.28 -34.33
N HIS A 238 -1.15 -5.91 -35.05
CA HIS A 238 -1.25 -5.24 -36.34
C HIS A 238 -2.04 -6.15 -37.27
N HIS A 239 -3.38 -6.00 -37.31
CA HIS A 239 -4.22 -6.57 -38.33
C HIS A 239 -3.96 -5.81 -39.63
N GLY A 240 -2.82 -6.11 -40.24
CA GLY A 240 -2.48 -5.73 -41.60
C GLY A 240 -3.46 -6.40 -42.55
N HIS A 241 -4.55 -5.70 -42.87
CA HIS A 241 -5.37 -6.00 -44.03
C HIS A 241 -4.56 -5.70 -45.31
N ALA A 242 -3.75 -6.67 -45.73
CA ALA A 242 -3.24 -6.72 -47.09
C ALA A 242 -4.38 -7.19 -48.01
N LEU A 243 -5.15 -6.25 -48.56
CA LEU A 243 -6.03 -6.54 -49.69
C LEU A 243 -5.18 -6.78 -50.94
N PRO A 244 -5.32 -7.91 -51.65
CA PRO A 244 -4.61 -8.12 -52.91
C PRO A 244 -5.20 -7.21 -53.99
N VAL A 245 -4.42 -6.25 -54.45
CA VAL A 245 -4.71 -5.45 -55.64
C VAL A 245 -4.63 -6.37 -56.86
N ARG A 246 -5.77 -6.85 -57.36
CA ARG A 246 -5.89 -7.44 -58.70
C ARG A 246 -5.71 -6.31 -59.73
N ARG A 247 -4.52 -6.22 -60.33
CA ARG A 247 -4.35 -5.47 -61.58
C ARG A 247 -5.04 -6.25 -62.71
N ARG A 248 -5.90 -5.56 -63.45
CA ARG A 248 -6.37 -5.98 -64.78
C ARG A 248 -5.46 -5.38 -65.83
#